data_AF-A0A0B4EDV9-F1
#
_entry.id   AF-A0A0B4EDV9-F1
#
_cell.length_a   1.000
_cell.length_b   1.000
_cell.length_c   1.000
_cell.angle_alpha   90.00
_cell.angle_beta   90.00
_cell.angle_gamma   90.00
#
_symmetry.space_group_name_H-M   'P 1'
#
loop_
_entity.id
_entity.type
_entity.pdbx_description
1 polymer ?
#
loop_
_entity_poly.entity_id
_entity_poly.type
_entity_poly.pdbx_seq_one_letter_code
_entity_poly.pdbx_strand_id
1 'polypeptide(L)'
;MNTEVLDFWVGNFNSEDDFYNFVEEDENFYLEEDSDDIFVSKFAESQNTIWFDQDLIEYGFDDSDMGLFEKFAEFSFAEEWLPILIQKINEMDLKFDINSLVFVSQGQIPKPTSIENDYFSLTYLGGIEFEY
;
A
#
# COMPACT_ATOMS: atom_id res chain seq x y z
N MET A 1 6.52 -17.65 -18.98
CA MET A 1 6.52 -16.41 -18.21
C MET A 1 5.12 -16.27 -17.65
N ASN A 2 5.02 -16.19 -16.34
CA ASN A 2 3.76 -15.93 -15.66
C ASN A 2 3.67 -14.42 -15.44
N THR A 3 2.45 -13.89 -15.44
CA THR A 3 2.20 -12.49 -15.08
C THR A 3 1.39 -12.42 -13.80
N GLU A 4 1.59 -11.36 -13.04
CA GLU A 4 0.79 -10.99 -11.88
C GLU A 4 0.44 -9.52 -11.97
N VAL A 5 -0.66 -9.12 -11.32
CA VAL A 5 -1.08 -7.74 -11.19
C VAL A 5 -1.09 -7.37 -9.71
N LEU A 6 -0.39 -6.31 -9.35
CA LEU A 6 -0.40 -5.71 -8.01
C LEU A 6 -1.14 -4.37 -8.05
N ASP A 7 -2.00 -4.13 -7.08
CA ASP A 7 -2.65 -2.83 -6.84
C ASP A 7 -1.75 -1.99 -5.94
N PHE A 8 -1.51 -0.71 -6.30
CA PHE A 8 -0.53 0.15 -5.62
C PHE A 8 -1.14 1.38 -4.96
N TRP A 9 -0.57 1.77 -3.81
CA TRP A 9 -0.79 3.04 -3.15
C TRP A 9 0.53 3.70 -2.78
N VAL A 10 0.58 5.03 -2.89
CA VAL A 10 1.69 5.84 -2.37
C VAL A 10 1.15 6.87 -1.39
N GLY A 11 1.92 7.17 -0.35
CA GLY A 11 1.46 8.05 0.70
C GLY A 11 2.53 8.93 1.32
N ASN A 12 2.02 9.79 2.20
CA ASN A 12 2.79 10.64 3.10
C ASN A 12 2.23 10.48 4.51
N PHE A 13 3.04 9.92 5.41
CA PHE A 13 2.74 9.74 6.83
C PHE A 13 3.69 10.59 7.67
N ASN A 14 3.25 11.02 8.85
CA ASN A 14 4.06 11.87 9.74
C ASN A 14 5.26 11.12 10.35
N SER A 15 5.17 9.80 10.48
CA SER A 15 6.22 8.96 11.03
C SER A 15 6.11 7.52 10.54
N GLU A 16 7.22 6.81 10.65
CA GLU A 16 7.33 5.37 10.40
C GLU A 16 6.36 4.58 11.30
N ASP A 17 6.29 4.94 12.59
CA ASP A 17 5.36 4.33 13.55
C ASP A 17 3.89 4.54 13.12
N ASP A 18 3.51 5.73 12.66
CA ASP A 18 2.14 6.00 12.20
C ASP A 18 1.78 5.14 10.98
N PHE A 19 2.74 4.92 10.08
CA PHE A 19 2.57 4.08 8.91
C PHE A 19 2.42 2.61 9.28
N TYR A 20 3.33 2.05 10.08
CA TYR A 20 3.25 0.64 10.47
C TYR A 20 2.01 0.33 11.31
N ASN A 21 1.65 1.20 12.25
CA ASN A 21 0.39 1.10 12.99
C ASN A 21 -0.87 1.19 12.10
N PHE A 22 -0.73 1.64 10.85
CA PHE A 22 -1.81 1.71 9.89
C PHE A 22 -1.90 0.44 9.02
N VAL A 23 -0.77 -0.10 8.56
CA VAL A 23 -0.74 -1.25 7.64
C VAL A 23 -0.69 -2.60 8.32
N GLU A 24 -0.06 -2.71 9.50
CA GLU A 24 0.15 -3.97 10.21
C GLU A 24 -1.16 -4.63 10.64
N GLU A 25 -1.14 -5.97 10.66
CA GLU A 25 -2.23 -6.80 11.12
C GLU A 25 -2.53 -6.59 12.62
N ASP A 26 -3.80 -6.46 12.98
CA ASP A 26 -4.24 -6.42 14.37
C ASP A 26 -4.22 -7.84 14.95
N GLU A 27 -3.30 -8.10 15.88
CA GLU A 27 -3.16 -9.38 16.58
C GLU A 27 -4.46 -9.85 17.27
N ASN A 28 -5.37 -8.92 17.60
CA ASN A 28 -6.65 -9.24 18.24
C ASN A 28 -7.71 -9.74 17.26
N PHE A 29 -7.49 -9.60 15.95
CA PHE A 29 -8.46 -9.97 14.92
C PHE A 29 -8.97 -11.41 15.06
N TYR A 30 -8.09 -12.35 15.43
CA TYR A 30 -8.45 -13.77 15.60
C TYR A 30 -8.94 -14.15 17.00
N LEU A 31 -8.94 -13.21 17.95
CA LEU A 31 -9.33 -13.47 19.34
C LEU A 31 -10.81 -13.20 19.61
N GLU A 32 -11.48 -12.41 18.77
CA GLU A 32 -12.88 -12.04 18.97
C GLU A 32 -13.80 -13.02 18.21
N GLU A 33 -14.61 -13.80 18.95
CA GLU A 33 -15.45 -14.89 18.42
C GLU A 33 -16.65 -14.41 17.54
N ASP A 34 -16.88 -13.11 17.38
CA ASP A 34 -18.01 -12.51 16.65
C ASP A 34 -17.56 -11.36 15.71
N SER A 35 -16.53 -11.58 14.88
CA SER A 35 -15.76 -10.53 14.19
C SER A 35 -16.26 -10.06 12.82
N ASP A 36 -17.57 -10.11 12.54
CA ASP A 36 -18.12 -9.61 11.26
C ASP A 36 -17.91 -8.09 11.07
N ASP A 37 -17.55 -7.35 12.13
CA ASP A 37 -17.33 -5.91 12.11
C ASP A 37 -15.88 -5.48 12.41
N ILE A 38 -14.94 -6.43 12.55
CA ILE A 38 -13.54 -6.13 12.88
C ILE A 38 -12.71 -6.19 11.61
N PHE A 39 -11.84 -5.20 11.41
CA PHE A 39 -10.94 -5.17 10.26
C PHE A 39 -9.57 -5.73 10.65
N VAL A 40 -8.95 -6.50 9.74
CA VAL A 40 -7.63 -7.11 9.97
C VAL A 40 -6.52 -6.07 10.14
N SER A 41 -6.70 -4.85 9.65
CA SER A 41 -5.81 -3.71 9.90
C SER A 41 -6.55 -2.38 9.64
N LYS A 42 -5.97 -1.24 10.05
CA LYS A 42 -6.53 0.08 9.71
C LYS A 42 -6.48 0.36 8.21
N PHE A 43 -5.50 -0.20 7.51
CA PHE A 43 -5.49 -0.20 6.05
C PHE A 43 -6.72 -0.93 5.51
N ALA A 44 -7.00 -2.14 6.01
CA ALA A 44 -8.18 -2.91 5.61
C ALA A 44 -9.50 -2.14 5.87
N GLU A 45 -9.60 -1.49 7.05
CA GLU A 45 -10.70 -0.58 7.40
C GLU A 45 -10.85 0.55 6.39
N SER A 46 -9.74 1.21 6.05
CA SER A 46 -9.72 2.32 5.09
C SER A 46 -10.18 1.91 3.67
N GLN A 47 -9.98 0.64 3.32
CA GLN A 47 -10.43 0.04 2.06
C GLN A 47 -11.81 -0.63 2.17
N ASN A 48 -12.48 -0.52 3.32
CA ASN A 48 -13.74 -1.20 3.64
C ASN A 48 -13.68 -2.70 3.30
N THR A 49 -12.58 -3.34 3.70
CA THR A 49 -12.29 -4.76 3.47
C THR A 49 -11.96 -5.42 4.81
N ILE A 50 -12.88 -6.21 5.36
CA ILE A 50 -12.76 -6.85 6.68
C ILE A 50 -11.46 -7.66 6.79
N TRP A 51 -11.19 -8.47 5.77
CA TRP A 51 -10.06 -9.40 5.77
C TRP A 51 -9.52 -9.57 4.35
N PHE A 52 -8.20 -9.71 4.25
CA PHE A 52 -7.48 -10.15 3.08
C PHE A 52 -6.20 -10.89 3.52
N ASP A 53 -5.59 -11.64 2.62
CA ASP A 53 -4.38 -12.42 2.93
C ASP A 53 -3.18 -11.49 3.14
N GLN A 54 -2.71 -11.37 4.39
CA GLN A 54 -1.58 -10.51 4.76
C GLN A 54 -0.24 -11.01 4.21
N ASP A 55 -0.15 -12.24 3.71
CA ASP A 55 1.05 -12.72 3.01
C ASP A 55 1.14 -12.16 1.57
N LEU A 56 0.06 -11.52 1.07
CA LEU A 56 -0.03 -10.95 -0.28
C LEU A 56 0.07 -9.42 -0.31
N ILE A 57 0.34 -8.79 0.83
CA ILE A 57 0.62 -7.36 0.93
C ILE A 57 2.10 -7.14 1.25
N GLU A 58 2.69 -6.16 0.60
CA GLU A 58 3.99 -5.63 0.94
C GLU A 58 3.87 -4.11 1.13
N TYR A 59 4.69 -3.57 2.02
CA TYR A 59 4.67 -2.16 2.37
C TYR A 59 6.03 -1.69 2.87
N GLY A 60 6.29 -0.39 2.74
CA GLY A 60 7.52 0.21 3.24
C GLY A 60 7.39 1.71 3.46
N PHE A 61 8.24 2.19 4.37
CA PHE A 61 8.38 3.60 4.71
C PHE A 61 9.82 4.03 4.51
N ASP A 62 10.03 5.18 3.84
CA ASP A 62 11.33 5.80 3.68
C ASP A 62 11.16 7.33 3.57
N ASP A 63 11.49 8.03 4.65
CA ASP A 63 11.46 9.50 4.75
C ASP A 63 12.79 10.16 4.40
N SER A 64 13.73 9.43 3.79
CA SER A 64 14.97 10.03 3.30
C SER A 64 14.72 11.00 2.14
N ASP A 65 15.66 11.94 1.95
CA ASP A 65 15.66 12.89 0.83
C ASP A 65 16.08 12.24 -0.52
N MET A 66 16.02 10.90 -0.63
CA MET A 66 16.35 10.16 -1.85
C MET A 66 15.19 10.16 -2.87
N GLY A 67 15.49 9.80 -4.12
CA GLY A 67 14.46 9.64 -5.14
C GLY A 67 13.61 8.39 -4.91
N LEU A 68 12.41 8.34 -5.52
CA LEU A 68 11.48 7.21 -5.38
C LEU A 68 12.08 5.87 -5.84
N PHE A 69 13.00 5.93 -6.81
CA PHE A 69 13.67 4.72 -7.27
C PHE A 69 14.53 4.14 -6.16
N GLU A 70 15.36 4.96 -5.53
CA GLU A 70 16.23 4.55 -4.43
C GLU A 70 15.44 4.08 -3.20
N LYS A 71 14.30 4.71 -2.89
CA LYS A 71 13.43 4.33 -1.76
C LYS A 71 12.84 2.93 -1.91
N PHE A 72 12.49 2.53 -3.13
CA PHE A 72 11.62 1.36 -3.36
C PHE A 72 12.25 0.29 -4.28
N ALA A 73 13.52 0.41 -4.67
CA ALA A 73 14.17 -0.56 -5.57
C ALA A 73 14.47 -1.93 -4.93
N GLU A 74 14.46 -2.04 -3.60
CA GLU A 74 14.79 -3.30 -2.90
C GLU A 74 13.61 -4.28 -2.82
N PHE A 75 12.41 -3.86 -3.22
CA PHE A 75 11.24 -4.74 -3.25
C PHE A 75 11.33 -5.79 -4.36
N SER A 76 10.66 -6.93 -4.14
CA SER A 76 10.62 -8.01 -5.11
C SER A 76 10.07 -7.53 -6.46
N PHE A 77 10.78 -7.88 -7.53
CA PHE A 77 10.43 -7.52 -8.91
C PHE A 77 10.29 -6.01 -9.17
N ALA A 78 10.86 -5.15 -8.31
CA ALA A 78 10.78 -3.69 -8.47
C ALA A 78 11.31 -3.22 -9.83
N GLU A 79 12.31 -3.89 -10.41
CA GLU A 79 12.82 -3.55 -11.75
C GLU A 79 11.74 -3.61 -12.85
N GLU A 80 10.70 -4.44 -12.68
CA GLU A 80 9.60 -4.60 -13.63
C GLU A 80 8.49 -3.57 -13.41
N TRP A 81 8.05 -3.35 -12.16
CA TRP A 81 6.88 -2.50 -11.87
C TRP A 81 7.22 -1.05 -11.47
N LEU A 82 8.38 -0.78 -10.87
CA LEU A 82 8.74 0.55 -10.33
C LEU A 82 8.82 1.64 -11.41
N PRO A 83 9.35 1.40 -12.63
CA PRO A 83 9.33 2.40 -13.69
C PRO A 83 7.89 2.83 -14.06
N ILE A 84 6.96 1.88 -14.07
CA ILE A 84 5.54 2.13 -14.38
C ILE A 84 4.88 2.91 -13.23
N LEU A 85 5.20 2.55 -11.98
CA LEU A 85 4.72 3.27 -10.80
C LEU A 85 5.15 4.73 -10.83
N ILE A 86 6.43 5.01 -11.08
CA ILE A 86 6.98 6.37 -11.18
C ILE A 86 6.29 7.16 -12.31
N GLN A 87 6.03 6.53 -13.45
CA GLN A 87 5.27 7.17 -14.52
C GLN A 87 3.88 7.61 -14.04
N LYS A 88 3.13 6.71 -13.39
CA LYS A 88 1.79 7.01 -12.83
C LYS A 88 1.83 8.15 -11.83
N ILE A 89 2.83 8.17 -10.92
CA ILE A 89 3.02 9.23 -9.94
C ILE A 89 3.20 10.59 -10.62
N ASN A 90 4.06 10.66 -11.64
CA ASN A 90 4.32 11.89 -12.39
C ASN A 90 3.10 12.42 -13.15
N GLU A 91 2.15 11.54 -13.49
CA GLU A 91 0.90 11.91 -14.16
C GLU A 91 -0.17 12.46 -13.19
N MET A 92 -0.08 12.17 -11.90
CA MET A 92 -1.13 12.48 -10.90
C MET A 92 -0.99 13.83 -10.18
N ASP A 93 0.09 14.60 -10.43
CA ASP A 93 0.33 15.93 -9.84
C ASP A 93 0.08 15.97 -8.31
N LEU A 94 0.63 14.96 -7.61
CA LEU A 94 0.47 14.79 -6.16
C LEU A 94 0.99 16.02 -5.41
N LYS A 95 0.30 16.38 -4.32
CA LYS A 95 0.56 17.60 -3.53
C LYS A 95 1.37 17.35 -2.26
N PHE A 96 1.93 16.17 -2.12
CA PHE A 96 2.71 15.73 -0.96
C PHE A 96 3.97 15.00 -1.42
N ASP A 97 5.00 15.03 -0.58
CA ASP A 97 6.20 14.21 -0.77
C ASP A 97 5.87 12.75 -0.44
N ILE A 98 6.41 11.80 -1.19
CA ILE A 98 6.11 10.37 -0.95
C ILE A 98 7.15 9.80 0.02
N ASN A 99 6.67 9.24 1.13
CA ASN A 99 7.48 8.50 2.08
C ASN A 99 6.92 7.10 2.39
N SER A 100 5.82 6.69 1.77
CA SER A 100 5.26 5.36 1.98
C SER A 100 4.77 4.70 0.70
N LEU A 101 4.86 3.37 0.66
CA LEU A 101 4.39 2.51 -0.43
C LEU A 101 3.61 1.34 0.18
N VAL A 102 2.46 1.01 -0.41
CA VAL A 102 1.69 -0.21 -0.12
C VAL A 102 1.33 -0.85 -1.45
N PHE A 103 1.50 -2.16 -1.57
CA PHE A 103 1.01 -2.91 -2.73
C PHE A 103 0.50 -4.29 -2.33
N VAL A 104 -0.51 -4.76 -3.05
CA VAL A 104 -1.19 -6.03 -2.75
C VAL A 104 -1.57 -6.74 -4.04
N SER A 105 -1.56 -8.07 -4.06
CA SER A 105 -2.08 -8.85 -5.21
C SER A 105 -3.50 -8.41 -5.55
N GLN A 106 -3.74 -8.16 -6.84
CA GLN A 106 -5.02 -7.64 -7.31
C GLN A 106 -6.17 -8.58 -6.94
N GLY A 107 -7.27 -7.99 -6.46
CA GLY A 107 -8.47 -8.71 -6.03
C GLY A 107 -8.54 -9.01 -4.54
N GLN A 108 -7.45 -8.80 -3.78
CA GLN A 108 -7.49 -8.82 -2.31
C GLN A 108 -8.33 -7.67 -1.75
N ILE A 109 -8.22 -6.49 -2.37
CA ILE A 109 -9.03 -5.31 -2.05
C ILE A 109 -10.11 -5.15 -3.13
N PRO A 110 -11.41 -5.38 -2.85
CA PRO A 110 -12.46 -5.36 -3.88
C PRO A 110 -12.72 -3.98 -4.48
N LYS A 111 -12.48 -2.92 -3.70
CA LYS A 111 -12.68 -1.52 -4.11
C LYS A 111 -11.53 -0.64 -3.61
N PRO A 112 -10.35 -0.74 -4.23
CA PRO A 112 -9.21 0.10 -3.89
C PRO A 112 -9.59 1.58 -3.95
N THR A 113 -9.26 2.33 -2.91
CA THR A 113 -9.57 3.76 -2.82
C THR A 113 -8.39 4.54 -2.25
N SER A 114 -8.30 5.81 -2.64
CA SER A 114 -7.45 6.79 -1.98
C SER A 114 -8.09 7.25 -0.66
N ILE A 115 -7.26 7.59 0.32
CA ILE A 115 -7.65 8.23 1.59
C ILE A 115 -6.80 9.47 1.80
N GLU A 116 -7.43 10.55 2.25
CA GLU A 116 -6.75 11.77 2.69
C GLU A 116 -7.46 12.27 3.95
N ASN A 117 -6.68 12.59 4.98
CA ASN A 117 -7.16 13.20 6.21
C ASN A 117 -6.07 14.13 6.80
N ASP A 118 -6.36 14.72 7.96
CA ASP A 118 -5.45 15.68 8.62
C ASP A 118 -4.09 15.08 9.04
N TYR A 119 -3.96 13.75 9.07
CA TYR A 119 -2.78 13.03 9.56
C TYR A 119 -1.93 12.42 8.44
N PHE A 120 -2.54 11.98 7.34
CA PHE A 120 -1.81 11.36 6.23
C PHE A 120 -2.59 11.45 4.92
N SER A 121 -1.87 11.20 3.83
CA SER A 121 -2.44 10.95 2.50
C SER A 121 -1.99 9.58 1.99
N LEU A 122 -2.89 8.85 1.36
CA LEU A 122 -2.62 7.57 0.70
C LEU A 122 -3.40 7.53 -0.62
N THR A 123 -2.70 7.64 -1.74
CA THR A 123 -3.29 7.71 -3.08
C THR A 123 -3.18 6.37 -3.79
N TYR A 124 -4.32 5.83 -4.22
CA TYR A 124 -4.37 4.64 -5.08
C TYR A 124 -3.94 4.98 -6.52
N LEU A 125 -2.99 4.21 -7.07
CA LEU A 125 -2.38 4.41 -8.39
C LEU A 125 -2.85 3.41 -9.46
N GLY A 126 -3.71 2.45 -9.09
CA GLY A 126 -4.16 1.39 -9.99
C GLY A 126 -3.27 0.15 -9.97
N GLY A 127 -3.74 -0.88 -10.67
CA GLY A 127 -2.98 -2.10 -10.92
C GLY A 127 -1.80 -1.89 -11.88
N ILE A 128 -0.71 -2.61 -11.64
CA ILE A 128 0.45 -2.76 -12.55
C ILE A 128 0.67 -4.25 -12.78
N GLU A 129 0.67 -4.65 -14.06
CA GLU A 129 1.01 -6.02 -14.48
C GLU A 129 2.54 -6.15 -14.67
N PHE A 130 3.14 -7.24 -14.20
CA PHE A 130 4.57 -7.52 -14.35
C PHE A 130 4.83 -9.03 -14.54
N GLU A 131 6.03 -9.37 -15.01
CA GLU A 131 6.49 -10.75 -15.21
C GLU A 131 7.36 -11.25 -14.03
N TYR A 132 7.20 -12.53 -13.65
CA TYR A 132 7.99 -13.22 -12.62
C TYR A 132 8.35 -14.67 -12.97
#